data_AF-A0AAJ0GB77-F1
#
_entry.id   AF-A0AAJ0GB77-F1
#
_cell.length_a   1.000
_cell.length_b   1.000
_cell.length_c   1.000
_cell.angle_alpha   90.00
_cell.angle_beta   90.00
_cell.angle_gamma   90.00
#
_symmetry.space_group_name_H-M   'P 1'
#
loop_
_entity.id
_entity.type
_entity.pdbx_description
1 polymer ?
#
loop_
_entity_poly.entity_id
_entity_poly.type
_entity_poly.pdbx_seq_one_letter_code
_entity_poly.pdbx_strand_id
1 'polypeptide(L)'
;MPGFPQGLQPASWMGDLVSKKLDPELAKKIPVTWFIFPGSHDAATYKDGLADFSYQCQEKNLYEQMMTGNRSFDLRLAPGKDERHFIAVHGVAKNTGDDFSEDAKEAKPNHLAKQIMKFAREHPPEIVIIKIRFENLKDPALRKLWADTAWHFLGERLLESPSKDEPNPSYSHAVESNRNVILATGTPVPDGHPMEKYVWSVGSNTKNWLGENNEMLWNEPTWQSGEIKKVLQSTEEYMNKNQDKLKERNKFWVAQLQLTPVLGQNITTFFKQGGSVRPKDLALGGGMGTHGKFDGSNQELRKSGILRKSLWKKHASCIHYDFCDKDTTGDIVAMNLPGGDDDDDGPGEGGAGRGAGRGGRGGGDGPHRGGRGRGHD
;
A
#
# COMPACT_ATOMS: atom_id res chain seq x y z
N MET A 1 -17.36 6.45 12.15
CA MET A 1 -18.48 5.92 11.34
C MET A 1 -17.89 4.89 10.39
N PRO A 2 -18.47 3.69 10.25
CA PRO A 2 -18.02 2.74 9.24
C PRO A 2 -18.23 3.32 7.83
N GLY A 3 -17.27 3.13 6.94
CA GLY A 3 -17.36 3.48 5.53
C GLY A 3 -16.33 4.49 5.06
N PHE A 4 -16.43 4.86 3.78
CA PHE A 4 -15.49 5.79 3.14
C PHE A 4 -15.62 7.22 3.69
N PRO A 5 -14.50 7.98 3.80
CA PRO A 5 -14.57 9.33 4.31
C PRO A 5 -15.46 10.25 3.48
N GLN A 6 -16.15 11.19 4.16
CA GLN A 6 -17.14 12.05 3.53
C GLN A 6 -16.54 12.88 2.38
N GLY A 7 -17.13 12.73 1.19
CA GLY A 7 -16.75 13.44 -0.02
C GLY A 7 -15.70 12.72 -0.88
N LEU A 8 -15.22 11.56 -0.44
CA LEU A 8 -14.33 10.68 -1.20
C LEU A 8 -15.11 9.48 -1.75
N GLN A 9 -14.95 9.19 -3.04
CA GLN A 9 -15.49 7.99 -3.67
C GLN A 9 -14.45 6.88 -3.70
N PRO A 10 -14.82 5.61 -3.43
CA PRO A 10 -13.86 4.51 -3.43
C PRO A 10 -13.03 4.38 -4.71
N ALA A 11 -13.64 4.52 -5.89
CA ALA A 11 -12.94 4.38 -7.16
C ALA A 11 -12.03 5.57 -7.52
N SER A 12 -12.15 6.72 -6.85
CA SER A 12 -11.44 7.96 -7.20
C SER A 12 -10.95 8.75 -5.97
N TRP A 13 -10.62 8.04 -4.89
CA TRP A 13 -10.39 8.68 -3.60
C TRP A 13 -9.13 9.53 -3.57
N MET A 14 -8.08 9.19 -4.33
CA MET A 14 -6.85 9.99 -4.37
C MET A 14 -7.12 11.32 -5.08
N GLY A 15 -7.78 11.27 -6.24
CA GLY A 15 -8.21 12.46 -6.97
C GLY A 15 -9.14 13.34 -6.13
N ASP A 16 -10.11 12.74 -5.43
CA ASP A 16 -11.01 13.45 -4.54
C ASP A 16 -10.28 14.08 -3.34
N LEU A 17 -9.35 13.34 -2.73
CA LEU A 17 -8.55 13.82 -1.60
C LEU A 17 -7.73 15.05 -2.02
N VAL A 18 -6.99 14.93 -3.13
CA VAL A 18 -6.13 15.99 -3.63
C VAL A 18 -6.93 17.22 -4.05
N SER A 19 -8.04 17.05 -4.76
CA SER A 19 -8.83 18.16 -5.27
C SER A 19 -9.73 18.84 -4.22
N LYS A 20 -10.21 18.10 -3.21
CA LYS A 20 -11.23 18.59 -2.27
C LYS A 20 -10.74 18.82 -0.86
N LYS A 21 -9.64 18.17 -0.45
CA LYS A 21 -9.22 18.12 0.97
C LYS A 21 -7.81 18.62 1.22
N LEU A 22 -6.95 18.69 0.20
CA LEU A 22 -5.57 19.14 0.34
C LEU A 22 -5.38 20.57 -0.18
N ASP A 23 -4.40 21.26 0.40
CA ASP A 23 -3.93 22.53 -0.13
C ASP A 23 -3.34 22.33 -1.55
N PRO A 24 -3.71 23.15 -2.55
CA PRO A 24 -3.27 22.97 -3.93
C PRO A 24 -1.75 23.04 -4.12
N GLU A 25 -1.03 23.85 -3.34
CA GLU A 25 0.42 23.97 -3.44
C GLU A 25 1.13 22.78 -2.79
N LEU A 26 0.55 22.24 -1.72
CA LEU A 26 0.99 20.98 -1.14
C LEU A 26 0.76 19.82 -2.11
N ALA A 27 -0.42 19.71 -2.71
CA ALA A 27 -0.78 18.65 -3.67
C ALA A 27 0.21 18.48 -4.83
N LYS A 28 0.82 19.59 -5.29
CA LYS A 28 1.84 19.58 -6.35
C LYS A 28 3.14 18.88 -5.94
N LYS A 29 3.43 18.88 -4.64
CA LYS A 29 4.74 18.49 -4.08
C LYS A 29 4.71 17.17 -3.32
N ILE A 30 3.53 16.66 -2.95
CA ILE A 30 3.43 15.40 -2.20
C ILE A 30 4.04 14.26 -3.01
N PRO A 31 5.10 13.58 -2.51
CA PRO A 31 5.63 12.39 -3.12
C PRO A 31 4.60 11.25 -3.12
N VAL A 32 4.61 10.40 -4.15
CA VAL A 32 3.68 9.25 -4.21
C VAL A 32 3.83 8.30 -3.02
N THR A 33 5.02 8.20 -2.43
CA THR A 33 5.32 7.38 -1.24
C THR A 33 4.70 7.90 0.06
N TRP A 34 4.17 9.14 0.05
CA TRP A 34 3.56 9.76 1.21
C TRP A 34 2.08 9.44 1.38
N PHE A 35 1.44 8.83 0.39
CA PHE A 35 0.10 8.30 0.55
C PHE A 35 0.12 6.97 1.31
N ILE A 36 -0.97 6.70 2.02
CA ILE A 36 -1.22 5.44 2.71
C ILE A 36 -2.24 4.68 1.88
N PHE A 37 -1.77 3.62 1.23
CA PHE A 37 -2.52 2.83 0.27
C PHE A 37 -3.16 1.62 0.96
N PRO A 38 -4.49 1.48 0.91
CA PRO A 38 -5.13 0.21 1.17
C PRO A 38 -4.67 -0.81 0.12
N GLY A 39 -4.35 -2.02 0.55
CA GLY A 39 -3.86 -3.04 -0.35
C GLY A 39 -4.30 -4.46 -0.01
N SER A 40 -4.18 -5.30 -1.02
CA SER A 40 -4.59 -6.70 -1.00
C SER A 40 -3.37 -7.59 -0.93
N HIS A 41 -3.32 -8.46 0.09
CA HIS A 41 -2.42 -9.60 0.10
C HIS A 41 -2.91 -10.66 -0.90
N ASP A 42 -1.96 -11.29 -1.59
CA ASP A 42 -2.16 -12.31 -2.62
C ASP A 42 -3.39 -12.03 -3.50
N ALA A 43 -3.37 -10.85 -4.11
CA ALA A 43 -4.54 -10.20 -4.68
C ALA A 43 -5.19 -10.98 -5.83
N ALA A 44 -4.47 -11.90 -6.47
CA ALA A 44 -4.94 -12.78 -7.53
C ALA A 44 -5.28 -14.20 -7.02
N THR A 45 -5.89 -14.29 -5.84
CA THR A 45 -6.39 -15.54 -5.24
C THR A 45 -7.91 -15.49 -5.06
N TYR A 46 -8.64 -15.15 -6.14
CA TYR A 46 -10.11 -14.98 -6.14
C TYR A 46 -10.88 -16.05 -6.91
N LYS A 47 -10.20 -17.00 -7.55
CA LYS A 47 -10.84 -18.23 -8.04
C LYS A 47 -10.96 -19.21 -6.87
N ASP A 48 -12.03 -19.99 -6.88
CA ASP A 48 -12.40 -20.87 -5.77
C ASP A 48 -11.25 -21.83 -5.41
N GLY A 49 -10.90 -21.85 -4.13
CA GLY A 49 -10.03 -22.85 -3.53
C GLY A 49 -10.69 -24.23 -3.43
N LEU A 50 -9.94 -25.23 -2.99
CA LEU A 50 -10.55 -26.53 -2.63
C LEU A 50 -11.47 -26.32 -1.41
N ALA A 51 -12.63 -26.98 -1.39
CA ALA A 51 -13.69 -26.76 -0.40
C ALA A 51 -13.22 -26.84 1.08
N ASP A 52 -12.22 -27.67 1.37
CA ASP A 52 -11.74 -27.96 2.73
C ASP A 52 -10.42 -27.26 3.09
N PHE A 53 -9.74 -26.64 2.13
CA PHE A 53 -8.50 -25.89 2.33
C PHE A 53 -8.41 -24.79 1.28
N SER A 54 -8.69 -23.56 1.70
CA SER A 54 -8.73 -22.43 0.78
C SER A 54 -7.47 -21.59 0.91
N TYR A 55 -6.72 -21.51 -0.19
CA TYR A 55 -5.65 -20.53 -0.42
C TYR A 55 -6.20 -19.16 -0.88
N GLN A 56 -7.54 -19.03 -0.92
CA GLN A 56 -8.22 -17.82 -1.35
C GLN A 56 -8.02 -16.73 -0.29
N CYS A 57 -7.37 -15.63 -0.67
CA CYS A 57 -7.21 -14.44 0.16
C CYS A 57 -8.12 -13.30 -0.29
N GLN A 58 -8.75 -13.39 -1.46
CA GLN A 58 -9.66 -12.36 -1.98
C GLN A 58 -10.89 -12.98 -2.67
N GLU A 59 -12.00 -12.26 -2.77
CA GLU A 59 -13.20 -12.73 -3.51
C GLU A 59 -13.40 -12.00 -4.84
N LYS A 60 -12.85 -10.79 -4.93
CA LYS A 60 -13.03 -9.87 -6.03
C LYS A 60 -11.87 -10.00 -6.99
N ASN A 61 -12.09 -9.83 -8.29
CA ASN A 61 -10.98 -9.65 -9.22
C ASN A 61 -10.24 -8.31 -8.97
N LEU A 62 -9.09 -8.08 -9.62
CA LEU A 62 -8.30 -6.87 -9.36
C LEU A 62 -9.07 -5.58 -9.68
N TYR A 63 -9.82 -5.58 -10.78
CA TYR A 63 -10.62 -4.41 -11.15
C TYR A 63 -11.65 -4.08 -10.06
N GLU A 64 -12.40 -5.07 -9.59
CA GLU A 64 -13.37 -4.91 -8.51
C GLU A 64 -12.73 -4.47 -7.19
N GLN A 65 -11.55 -4.99 -6.85
CA GLN A 65 -10.79 -4.54 -5.67
C GLN A 65 -10.41 -3.05 -5.79
N MET A 66 -9.96 -2.60 -6.97
CA MET A 66 -9.67 -1.18 -7.23
C MET A 66 -10.93 -0.33 -7.14
N MET A 67 -12.06 -0.82 -7.65
CA MET A 67 -13.35 -0.12 -7.51
C MET A 67 -13.81 0.03 -6.06
N THR A 68 -13.34 -0.84 -5.15
CA THR A 68 -13.60 -0.69 -3.71
C THR A 68 -12.60 0.21 -2.96
N GLY A 69 -11.59 0.73 -3.65
CA GLY A 69 -10.62 1.69 -3.10
C GLY A 69 -9.21 1.16 -2.87
N ASN A 70 -8.96 -0.13 -3.13
CA ASN A 70 -7.62 -0.68 -3.01
C ASN A 70 -6.72 -0.16 -4.12
N ARG A 71 -5.46 0.10 -3.78
CA ARG A 71 -4.47 0.67 -4.69
C ARG A 71 -3.11 -0.02 -4.63
N SER A 72 -2.90 -0.96 -3.71
CA SER A 72 -1.65 -1.71 -3.61
C SER A 72 -1.91 -3.21 -3.66
N PHE A 73 -1.33 -3.92 -4.62
CA PHE A 73 -1.66 -5.32 -4.88
C PHE A 73 -0.42 -6.19 -4.81
N ASP A 74 -0.42 -7.21 -3.96
CA ASP A 74 0.59 -8.27 -3.94
C ASP A 74 0.19 -9.37 -4.93
N LEU A 75 0.89 -9.49 -6.04
CA LEU A 75 0.66 -10.51 -7.06
C LEU A 75 1.79 -11.53 -7.02
N ARG A 76 1.41 -12.79 -6.90
CA ARG A 76 2.34 -13.91 -7.04
C ARG A 76 2.09 -14.62 -8.35
N LEU A 77 3.13 -14.72 -9.15
CA LEU A 77 3.07 -15.28 -10.50
C LEU A 77 4.05 -16.46 -10.64
N ALA A 78 3.72 -17.39 -11.51
CA ALA A 78 4.65 -18.42 -11.98
C ALA A 78 4.55 -18.56 -13.50
N PRO A 79 5.59 -19.06 -14.18
CA PRO A 79 5.46 -19.48 -15.56
C PRO A 79 4.36 -20.54 -15.73
N GLY A 80 3.55 -20.39 -16.77
CA GLY A 80 2.64 -21.43 -17.23
C GLY A 80 3.40 -22.69 -17.64
N LYS A 81 2.71 -23.83 -17.75
CA LYS A 81 3.33 -25.11 -18.15
C LYS A 81 3.98 -25.07 -19.53
N ASP A 82 3.48 -24.21 -20.41
CA ASP A 82 3.99 -24.00 -21.76
C ASP A 82 5.07 -22.92 -21.84
N GLU A 83 5.38 -22.26 -20.71
CA GLU A 83 6.36 -21.18 -20.59
C GLU A 83 6.09 -19.97 -21.50
N ARG A 84 4.82 -19.79 -21.92
CA ARG A 84 4.39 -18.68 -22.79
C ARG A 84 3.69 -17.55 -22.06
N HIS A 85 3.18 -17.84 -20.88
CA HIS A 85 2.38 -16.92 -20.09
C HIS A 85 2.72 -17.02 -18.60
N PHE A 86 2.19 -16.09 -17.81
CA PHE A 86 2.34 -16.09 -16.36
C PHE A 86 0.98 -16.27 -15.69
N ILE A 87 0.88 -17.31 -14.87
CA ILE A 87 -0.33 -17.67 -14.14
C ILE A 87 -0.26 -17.14 -12.71
N ALA A 88 -1.41 -16.80 -12.13
CA ALA A 88 -1.51 -16.47 -10.71
C ALA A 88 -1.33 -17.72 -9.84
N VAL A 89 -0.57 -17.60 -8.75
CA VAL A 89 -0.25 -18.70 -7.83
C VAL A 89 -0.35 -18.28 -6.36
N HIS A 90 -0.45 -19.27 -5.47
CA HIS A 90 -0.28 -19.11 -4.02
C HIS A 90 0.49 -20.32 -3.48
N GLY A 91 1.81 -20.15 -3.29
CA GLY A 91 2.71 -21.27 -3.00
C GLY A 91 2.62 -22.33 -4.10
N VAL A 92 2.15 -23.54 -3.75
CA VAL A 92 1.98 -24.65 -4.72
C VAL A 92 0.66 -24.58 -5.50
N ALA A 93 -0.31 -23.78 -5.04
CA ALA A 93 -1.59 -23.63 -5.73
C ALA A 93 -1.41 -22.79 -7.00
N LYS A 94 -2.00 -23.26 -8.11
CA LYS A 94 -1.88 -22.65 -9.44
C LYS A 94 -3.25 -22.23 -9.94
N ASN A 95 -3.28 -21.24 -10.85
CA ASN A 95 -4.50 -20.69 -11.44
C ASN A 95 -5.45 -20.14 -10.38
N THR A 96 -4.89 -19.50 -9.36
CA THR A 96 -5.63 -18.97 -8.21
C THR A 96 -6.46 -17.72 -8.56
N GLY A 97 -6.23 -17.15 -9.73
CA GLY A 97 -6.87 -15.98 -10.28
C GLY A 97 -6.75 -15.99 -11.79
N ASP A 98 -6.96 -14.85 -12.43
CA ASP A 98 -6.67 -14.69 -13.85
C ASP A 98 -5.17 -14.64 -14.12
N ASP A 99 -4.78 -15.03 -15.33
CA ASP A 99 -3.41 -14.97 -15.79
C ASP A 99 -2.99 -13.51 -16.01
N PHE A 100 -1.70 -13.24 -15.90
CA PHE A 100 -1.19 -11.89 -16.11
C PHE A 100 -1.41 -11.43 -17.57
N SER A 101 -0.97 -12.26 -18.52
CA SER A 101 -1.39 -12.29 -19.92
C SER A 101 -0.91 -13.58 -20.59
N GLU A 102 -1.62 -14.04 -21.62
CA GLU A 102 -1.29 -15.25 -22.41
C GLU A 102 -0.14 -15.01 -23.40
N ASP A 103 -0.09 -13.83 -24.01
CA ASP A 103 1.04 -13.38 -24.82
C ASP A 103 1.13 -11.83 -24.80
N ALA A 104 2.20 -11.29 -25.38
CA ALA A 104 2.43 -9.85 -25.49
C ALA A 104 1.75 -9.19 -26.71
N LYS A 105 0.82 -9.86 -27.38
CA LYS A 105 0.11 -9.35 -28.58
C LYS A 105 -1.40 -9.30 -28.38
N GLU A 106 -1.94 -10.07 -27.44
CA GLU A 106 -3.35 -10.24 -27.17
C GLU A 106 -3.60 -10.32 -25.66
N ALA A 107 -4.41 -9.39 -25.14
CA ALA A 107 -4.96 -9.50 -23.79
C ALA A 107 -6.49 -9.66 -23.81
N LYS A 108 -6.94 -10.81 -23.31
CA LYS A 108 -8.36 -11.06 -23.05
C LYS A 108 -8.84 -10.20 -21.89
N PRO A 109 -10.14 -9.80 -21.86
CA PRO A 109 -10.70 -8.91 -20.83
C PRO A 109 -10.42 -9.31 -19.38
N ASN A 110 -10.29 -10.60 -19.12
CA ASN A 110 -10.04 -11.16 -17.80
C ASN A 110 -8.55 -11.15 -17.40
N HIS A 111 -7.59 -10.85 -18.27
CA HIS A 111 -6.18 -10.81 -17.86
C HIS A 111 -5.92 -9.73 -16.80
N LEU A 112 -5.05 -10.02 -15.83
CA LEU A 112 -4.70 -9.07 -14.75
C LEU A 112 -4.19 -7.74 -15.32
N ALA A 113 -3.33 -7.79 -16.35
CA ALA A 113 -2.80 -6.58 -16.98
C ALA A 113 -3.91 -5.72 -17.59
N LYS A 114 -4.93 -6.33 -18.21
CA LYS A 114 -6.06 -5.59 -18.79
C LYS A 114 -6.98 -5.00 -17.73
N GLN A 115 -7.17 -5.69 -16.60
CA GLN A 115 -7.91 -5.17 -15.45
C GLN A 115 -7.22 -3.91 -14.86
N ILE A 116 -5.90 -3.96 -14.69
CA ILE A 116 -5.06 -2.83 -14.24
C ILE A 116 -5.19 -1.64 -15.20
N MET A 117 -4.99 -1.90 -16.50
CA MET A 117 -5.02 -0.85 -17.52
C MET A 117 -6.40 -0.23 -17.70
N LYS A 118 -7.46 -1.03 -17.60
CA LYS A 118 -8.84 -0.53 -17.61
C LYS A 118 -9.04 0.49 -16.50
N PHE A 119 -8.72 0.14 -15.26
CA PHE A 119 -8.86 1.04 -14.12
C PHE A 119 -7.99 2.29 -14.28
N ALA A 120 -6.72 2.13 -14.65
CA ALA A 120 -5.79 3.24 -14.82
C ALA A 120 -6.27 4.29 -15.84
N ARG A 121 -6.96 3.84 -16.91
CA ARG A 121 -7.54 4.71 -17.95
C ARG A 121 -8.86 5.36 -17.51
N GLU A 122 -9.72 4.64 -16.81
CA GLU A 122 -11.00 5.15 -16.31
C GLU A 122 -10.82 6.11 -15.12
N HIS A 123 -9.74 5.95 -14.35
CA HIS A 123 -9.44 6.72 -13.16
C HIS A 123 -8.00 7.30 -13.19
N PRO A 124 -7.68 8.22 -14.13
CA PRO A 124 -6.33 8.72 -14.31
C PRO A 124 -5.67 9.40 -13.10
N PRO A 125 -6.41 10.05 -12.17
CA PRO A 125 -5.82 10.61 -10.95
C PRO A 125 -5.41 9.55 -9.90
N GLU A 126 -5.77 8.28 -10.07
CA GLU A 126 -5.50 7.24 -9.08
C GLU A 126 -4.18 6.56 -9.35
N ILE A 127 -3.35 6.39 -8.32
CA ILE A 127 -2.07 5.69 -8.41
C ILE A 127 -2.27 4.25 -7.96
N VAL A 128 -1.83 3.29 -8.78
CA VAL A 128 -1.92 1.87 -8.50
C VAL A 128 -0.51 1.28 -8.37
N ILE A 129 -0.25 0.60 -7.25
CA ILE A 129 0.99 -0.11 -6.96
C ILE A 129 0.77 -1.60 -7.20
N ILE A 130 1.48 -2.15 -8.18
CA ILE A 130 1.47 -3.57 -8.52
C ILE A 130 2.79 -4.17 -8.06
N LYS A 131 2.74 -4.97 -7.00
CA LYS A 131 3.89 -5.71 -6.48
C LYS A 131 3.86 -7.10 -7.10
N ILE A 132 4.96 -7.52 -7.72
CA ILE A 132 5.05 -8.82 -8.36
C ILE A 132 6.19 -9.63 -7.76
N ARG A 133 5.83 -10.79 -7.23
CA ARG A 133 6.73 -11.83 -6.78
C ARG A 133 6.59 -13.03 -7.70
N PHE A 134 7.71 -13.59 -8.10
CA PHE A 134 7.70 -14.79 -8.94
C PHE A 134 8.07 -16.02 -8.13
N GLU A 135 7.25 -17.06 -8.28
CA GLU A 135 7.58 -18.40 -7.85
C GLU A 135 8.32 -19.11 -8.99
N ASN A 136 9.57 -19.52 -8.75
CA ASN A 136 10.39 -20.32 -9.68
C ASN A 136 10.81 -19.64 -11.01
N LEU A 137 10.94 -18.32 -11.08
CA LEU A 137 11.45 -17.62 -12.29
C LEU A 137 12.99 -17.61 -12.37
N LYS A 138 13.58 -18.73 -12.80
CA LYS A 138 15.04 -18.88 -12.91
C LYS A 138 15.59 -18.70 -14.32
N ASP A 139 14.80 -19.00 -15.35
CA ASP A 139 15.25 -18.94 -16.75
C ASP A 139 15.37 -17.47 -17.25
N PRO A 140 16.54 -17.05 -17.78
CA PRO A 140 16.70 -15.75 -18.42
C PRO A 140 15.70 -15.46 -19.57
N ALA A 141 15.33 -16.46 -20.37
CA ALA A 141 14.36 -16.30 -21.45
C ALA A 141 12.98 -15.93 -20.89
N LEU A 142 12.58 -16.56 -19.78
CA LEU A 142 11.33 -16.22 -19.08
C LEU A 142 11.38 -14.83 -18.45
N ARG A 143 12.55 -14.37 -17.95
CA ARG A 143 12.70 -12.98 -17.47
C ARG A 143 12.52 -11.97 -18.59
N LYS A 144 13.06 -12.26 -19.78
CA LYS A 144 12.84 -11.43 -20.96
C LYS A 144 11.36 -11.42 -21.35
N LEU A 145 10.71 -12.59 -21.41
CA LEU A 145 9.28 -12.70 -21.69
C LEU A 145 8.45 -11.90 -20.69
N TRP A 146 8.76 -11.98 -19.40
CA TRP A 146 8.15 -11.17 -18.36
C TRP A 146 8.28 -9.68 -18.67
N ALA A 147 9.50 -9.21 -18.91
CA ALA A 147 9.77 -7.80 -19.18
C ALA A 147 9.06 -7.30 -20.44
N ASP A 148 9.08 -8.08 -21.52
CA ASP A 148 8.39 -7.78 -22.78
C ASP A 148 6.88 -7.68 -22.54
N THR A 149 6.30 -8.64 -21.80
CA THR A 149 4.85 -8.71 -21.51
C THR A 149 4.41 -7.53 -20.64
N ALA A 150 5.12 -7.26 -19.55
CA ALA A 150 4.82 -6.15 -18.66
C ALA A 150 4.95 -4.80 -19.36
N TRP A 151 6.00 -4.63 -20.17
CA TRP A 151 6.20 -3.41 -20.95
C TRP A 151 5.11 -3.21 -21.99
N HIS A 152 4.73 -4.26 -22.73
CA HIS A 152 3.69 -4.18 -23.74
C HIS A 152 2.35 -3.71 -23.16
N PHE A 153 1.93 -4.28 -22.02
CA PHE A 153 0.61 -3.95 -21.45
C PHE A 153 0.61 -2.72 -20.55
N LEU A 154 1.64 -2.56 -19.71
CA LEU A 154 1.65 -1.54 -18.67
C LEU A 154 2.50 -0.32 -19.04
N GLY A 155 3.44 -0.44 -20.00
CA GLY A 155 4.52 0.53 -20.22
C GLY A 155 4.08 1.97 -20.45
N GLU A 156 2.92 2.18 -21.08
CA GLU A 156 2.36 3.53 -21.29
C GLU A 156 1.89 4.21 -19.98
N ARG A 157 1.60 3.42 -18.93
CA ARG A 157 1.15 3.90 -17.61
C ARG A 157 2.20 3.78 -16.52
N LEU A 158 3.32 3.08 -16.77
CA LEU A 158 4.34 2.89 -15.75
C LEU A 158 4.96 4.22 -15.34
N LEU A 159 4.95 4.50 -14.05
CA LEU A 159 5.63 5.63 -13.41
C LEU A 159 7.11 5.30 -13.26
N GLU A 160 7.97 6.22 -13.71
CA GLU A 160 9.42 6.06 -13.63
C GLU A 160 9.85 5.84 -12.19
N SER A 161 10.77 4.89 -12.00
CA SER A 161 11.38 4.68 -10.69
C SER A 161 12.34 5.84 -10.42
N PRO A 162 12.31 6.45 -9.24
CA PRO A 162 13.27 7.46 -8.86
C PRO A 162 14.72 6.97 -8.99
N SER A 163 15.60 7.82 -9.49
CA SER A 163 17.03 7.56 -9.51
C SER A 163 17.64 7.77 -8.10
N LYS A 164 18.95 7.50 -7.93
CA LYS A 164 19.61 7.71 -6.62
C LYS A 164 19.66 9.19 -6.23
N ASP A 165 19.73 10.05 -7.24
CA ASP A 165 19.97 11.48 -7.09
C ASP A 165 18.69 12.30 -7.32
N GLU A 166 17.58 11.62 -7.67
CA GLU A 166 16.29 12.25 -7.90
C GLU A 166 15.32 11.97 -6.75
N PRO A 167 14.51 12.98 -6.36
CA PRO A 167 13.46 12.77 -5.38
C PRO A 167 12.41 11.81 -5.93
N ASN A 168 11.63 11.23 -5.02
CA ASN A 168 10.43 10.49 -5.39
C ASN A 168 9.51 11.33 -6.30
N PRO A 169 8.94 10.74 -7.36
CA PRO A 169 7.91 11.40 -8.16
C PRO A 169 6.80 11.95 -7.27
N SER A 170 6.34 13.16 -7.57
CA SER A 170 5.14 13.71 -6.92
C SER A 170 3.88 13.09 -7.49
N TYR A 171 2.79 13.16 -6.73
CA TYR A 171 1.46 12.82 -7.23
C TYR A 171 1.11 13.56 -8.51
N SER A 172 1.35 14.88 -8.54
CA SER A 172 1.02 15.69 -9.70
C SER A 172 1.85 15.29 -10.92
N HIS A 173 3.13 14.96 -10.76
CA HIS A 173 3.94 14.42 -11.85
C HIS A 173 3.34 13.12 -12.42
N ALA A 174 2.92 12.19 -11.55
CA ALA A 174 2.29 10.93 -11.99
C ALA A 174 0.99 11.18 -12.80
N VAL A 175 0.16 12.13 -12.34
CA VAL A 175 -1.09 12.49 -13.03
C VAL A 175 -0.84 13.22 -14.35
N GLU A 176 0.03 14.23 -14.35
CA GLU A 176 0.35 15.06 -15.53
C GLU A 176 1.05 14.28 -16.63
N SER A 177 1.96 13.37 -16.25
CA SER A 177 2.61 12.45 -17.20
C SER A 177 1.69 11.31 -17.65
N ASN A 178 0.48 11.20 -17.07
CA ASN A 178 -0.48 10.14 -17.31
C ASN A 178 0.11 8.74 -17.02
N ARG A 179 1.04 8.67 -16.06
CA ARG A 179 1.76 7.48 -15.62
C ARG A 179 1.43 7.20 -14.16
N ASN A 180 0.38 6.43 -13.95
CA ASN A 180 -0.21 6.20 -12.64
C ASN A 180 -0.13 4.74 -12.18
N VAL A 181 0.73 3.93 -12.78
CA VAL A 181 1.00 2.55 -12.35
C VAL A 181 2.45 2.45 -11.86
N ILE A 182 2.63 2.06 -10.61
CA ILE A 182 3.94 1.74 -10.03
C ILE A 182 4.12 0.23 -10.10
N LEU A 183 5.10 -0.24 -10.88
CA LEU A 183 5.47 -1.65 -10.94
C LEU A 183 6.64 -1.91 -10.01
N ALA A 184 6.42 -2.75 -9.01
CA ALA A 184 7.44 -3.07 -8.03
C ALA A 184 7.73 -4.58 -8.01
N THR A 185 8.98 -4.96 -8.23
CA THR A 185 9.37 -6.38 -8.26
C THR A 185 10.83 -6.56 -7.85
N GLY A 186 11.12 -7.68 -7.19
CA GLY A 186 12.50 -8.12 -6.93
C GLY A 186 13.11 -8.88 -8.12
N THR A 187 12.37 -9.03 -9.22
CA THR A 187 12.87 -9.73 -10.42
C THR A 187 13.68 -8.77 -11.28
N PRO A 188 14.96 -9.09 -11.56
CA PRO A 188 15.77 -8.28 -12.44
C PRO A 188 15.17 -8.20 -13.84
N VAL A 189 15.18 -7.00 -14.40
CA VAL A 189 14.89 -6.75 -15.82
C VAL A 189 16.17 -6.98 -16.63
N PRO A 190 16.10 -7.54 -17.85
CA PRO A 190 17.29 -7.64 -18.71
C PRO A 190 17.94 -6.27 -18.97
N ASP A 191 19.27 -6.22 -18.95
CA ASP A 191 20.04 -4.99 -19.17
C ASP A 191 19.66 -4.30 -20.49
N GLY A 192 19.44 -2.99 -20.45
CA GLY A 192 19.10 -2.19 -21.63
C GLY A 192 17.64 -2.33 -22.10
N HIS A 193 16.83 -3.13 -21.41
CA HIS A 193 15.40 -3.21 -21.69
C HIS A 193 14.68 -1.91 -21.26
N PRO A 194 13.71 -1.38 -22.03
CA PRO A 194 13.03 -0.12 -21.72
C PRO A 194 12.39 -0.04 -20.32
N MET A 195 11.96 -1.19 -19.79
CA MET A 195 11.33 -1.32 -18.47
C MET A 195 12.29 -1.08 -17.30
N GLU A 196 13.62 -1.10 -17.51
CA GLU A 196 14.62 -0.97 -16.45
C GLU A 196 14.41 0.27 -15.58
N LYS A 197 14.12 1.43 -16.19
CA LYS A 197 13.84 2.69 -15.47
C LYS A 197 12.44 2.81 -14.87
N TYR A 198 11.61 1.78 -15.02
CA TYR A 198 10.22 1.76 -14.56
C TYR A 198 9.97 0.73 -13.45
N VAL A 199 10.97 -0.08 -13.10
CA VAL A 199 10.85 -1.07 -12.04
C VAL A 199 11.33 -0.51 -10.71
N TRP A 200 10.41 -0.47 -9.75
CA TRP A 200 10.70 -0.10 -8.36
C TRP A 200 11.19 -1.35 -7.63
N SER A 201 12.51 -1.50 -7.50
CA SER A 201 13.16 -2.73 -7.00
C SER A 201 12.85 -3.06 -5.53
N VAL A 202 12.84 -4.36 -5.23
CA VAL A 202 12.66 -5.00 -3.92
C VAL A 202 13.86 -5.93 -3.65
N GLY A 203 14.96 -5.49 -3.03
CA GLY A 203 16.06 -6.38 -2.61
C GLY A 203 17.51 -5.91 -2.79
N SER A 204 18.41 -6.64 -2.11
CA SER A 204 19.61 -6.17 -1.38
C SER A 204 20.86 -5.75 -2.16
N ASN A 205 20.83 -5.67 -3.48
CA ASN A 205 21.97 -5.11 -4.21
C ASN A 205 21.47 -4.08 -5.21
N THR A 206 21.63 -2.82 -4.77
CA THR A 206 21.23 -1.56 -5.41
C THR A 206 19.73 -1.29 -5.42
N LYS A 207 19.31 -0.41 -4.50
CA LYS A 207 18.05 0.38 -4.50
C LYS A 207 16.78 -0.39 -4.05
N ASN A 208 16.66 -0.63 -2.74
CA ASN A 208 15.45 -1.12 -2.07
C ASN A 208 14.39 -0.02 -1.93
N TRP A 209 13.29 -0.05 -2.71
CA TRP A 209 12.19 0.92 -2.59
C TRP A 209 10.94 0.36 -1.91
N LEU A 210 10.70 -0.94 -2.04
CA LEU A 210 9.91 -1.69 -1.07
C LEU A 210 10.90 -2.33 -0.11
N GLY A 211 10.65 -2.23 1.19
CA GLY A 211 11.53 -2.82 2.17
C GLY A 211 11.96 -4.25 1.82
N GLU A 212 13.23 -4.59 2.01
CA GLU A 212 13.71 -5.99 2.01
C GLU A 212 12.84 -6.89 2.89
N ASN A 213 13.03 -8.20 2.85
CA ASN A 213 12.39 -9.15 3.78
C ASN A 213 12.58 -8.76 5.27
N ASN A 214 13.54 -7.88 5.60
CA ASN A 214 13.79 -7.31 6.94
C ASN A 214 13.29 -5.85 7.13
N GLU A 215 12.73 -5.23 6.09
CA GLU A 215 12.19 -3.86 6.07
C GLU A 215 10.68 -3.82 5.74
N MET A 216 10.04 -4.97 5.51
CA MET A 216 8.60 -5.09 5.65
C MET A 216 8.22 -4.95 7.13
N LEU A 217 7.09 -4.30 7.40
CA LEU A 217 6.51 -4.23 8.73
C LEU A 217 5.81 -5.56 9.03
N TRP A 218 6.62 -6.61 9.16
CA TRP A 218 6.20 -8.00 9.21
C TRP A 218 7.17 -8.83 10.05
N ASN A 219 6.60 -9.77 10.80
CA ASN A 219 7.33 -10.77 11.57
C ASN A 219 6.66 -12.13 11.31
N GLU A 220 7.35 -13.01 10.59
CA GLU A 220 6.77 -14.29 10.14
C GLU A 220 6.25 -15.16 11.30
N PRO A 221 7.02 -15.41 12.40
CA PRO A 221 6.48 -16.16 13.55
C PRO A 221 5.20 -15.56 14.14
N THR A 222 5.12 -14.24 14.21
CA THR A 222 3.95 -13.54 14.77
C THR A 222 2.75 -13.64 13.83
N TRP A 223 2.99 -13.50 12.53
CA TRP A 223 1.99 -13.65 11.49
C TRP A 223 1.37 -15.06 11.44
N GLN A 224 2.20 -16.08 11.64
CA GLN A 224 1.79 -17.49 11.70
C GLN A 224 1.11 -17.87 13.03
N SER A 225 1.03 -16.95 14.00
CA SER A 225 0.38 -17.22 15.30
C SER A 225 -1.15 -17.32 15.20
N GLY A 226 -1.75 -16.73 14.18
CA GLY A 226 -3.21 -16.57 14.08
C GLY A 226 -3.79 -15.49 15.01
N GLU A 227 -2.94 -14.73 15.72
CA GLU A 227 -3.36 -13.70 16.66
C GLU A 227 -3.10 -12.29 16.11
N ILE A 228 -4.12 -11.68 15.48
CA ILE A 228 -4.00 -10.35 14.87
C ILE A 228 -3.46 -9.30 15.85
N LYS A 229 -3.87 -9.30 17.12
CA LYS A 229 -3.35 -8.36 18.13
C LYS A 229 -1.84 -8.43 18.29
N LYS A 230 -1.25 -9.64 18.26
CA LYS A 230 0.20 -9.81 18.30
C LYS A 230 0.86 -9.27 17.03
N VAL A 231 0.25 -9.45 15.86
CA VAL A 231 0.74 -8.89 14.58
C VAL A 231 0.76 -7.37 14.64
N LEU A 232 -0.32 -6.75 15.12
CA LEU A 232 -0.41 -5.29 15.28
C LEU A 232 0.65 -4.77 16.25
N GLN A 233 0.79 -5.41 17.42
CA GLN A 233 1.78 -5.04 18.42
C GLN A 233 3.22 -5.16 17.89
N SER A 234 3.57 -6.29 17.27
CA SER A 234 4.91 -6.52 16.71
C SER A 234 5.25 -5.49 15.62
N THR A 235 4.25 -5.09 14.84
CA THR A 235 4.41 -4.03 13.83
C THR A 235 4.73 -2.68 14.48
N GLU A 236 4.01 -2.30 15.54
CA GLU A 236 4.27 -1.05 16.28
C GLU A 236 5.64 -1.06 16.97
N GLU A 237 6.03 -2.18 17.57
CA GLU A 237 7.35 -2.35 18.18
C GLU A 237 8.47 -2.15 17.15
N TYR A 238 8.30 -2.70 15.94
CA TYR A 238 9.23 -2.44 14.83
C TYR A 238 9.26 -0.96 14.45
N MET A 239 8.09 -0.32 14.29
CA MET A 239 8.02 1.10 13.92
C MET A 239 8.72 1.99 14.96
N ASN A 240 8.45 1.75 16.24
CA ASN A 240 9.06 2.50 17.34
C ASN A 240 10.59 2.31 17.41
N LYS A 241 11.07 1.08 17.16
CA LYS A 241 12.51 0.80 17.15
C LYS A 241 13.24 1.43 15.96
N ASN A 242 12.54 1.67 14.84
CA ASN A 242 13.16 2.08 13.58
C ASN A 242 12.69 3.47 13.09
N GLN A 243 12.18 4.34 13.96
CA GLN A 243 11.57 5.61 13.55
C GLN A 243 12.46 6.45 12.62
N ASP A 244 13.76 6.56 12.90
CA ASP A 244 14.67 7.37 12.08
C ASP A 244 14.77 6.87 10.64
N LYS A 245 14.82 5.54 10.45
CA LYS A 245 14.80 4.90 9.13
C LYS A 245 13.48 5.12 8.40
N LEU A 246 12.38 5.12 9.14
CA LEU A 246 11.03 5.22 8.59
C LEU A 246 10.64 6.68 8.24
N LYS A 247 11.26 7.67 8.89
CA LYS A 247 10.99 9.12 8.68
C LYS A 247 11.30 9.58 7.26
N GLU A 248 12.28 8.97 6.60
CA GLU A 248 12.74 9.45 5.29
C GLU A 248 11.64 9.39 4.22
N ARG A 249 10.62 8.53 4.39
CA ARG A 249 9.46 8.35 3.47
C ARG A 249 9.87 8.29 1.99
N ASN A 250 11.13 7.95 1.74
CA ASN A 250 11.70 7.74 0.44
C ASN A 250 11.25 6.36 -0.07
N LYS A 251 10.84 5.44 0.80
CA LYS A 251 10.40 4.10 0.44
C LYS A 251 8.93 3.87 0.74
N PHE A 252 8.38 2.82 0.12
CA PHE A 252 7.09 2.25 0.51
C PHE A 252 7.28 1.25 1.66
N TRP A 253 6.76 1.61 2.84
CA TRP A 253 6.73 0.73 4.00
C TRP A 253 5.44 -0.08 4.01
N VAL A 254 5.56 -1.40 3.92
CA VAL A 254 4.42 -2.30 3.74
C VAL A 254 4.13 -3.02 5.04
N ALA A 255 2.95 -2.79 5.62
CA ALA A 255 2.40 -3.57 6.71
C ALA A 255 1.56 -4.71 6.13
N GLN A 256 1.94 -5.95 6.43
CA GLN A 256 1.20 -7.16 6.05
C GLN A 256 0.43 -7.64 7.27
N LEU A 257 -0.89 -7.45 7.24
CA LEU A 257 -1.80 -7.64 8.40
C LEU A 257 -2.77 -8.82 8.21
N GLN A 258 -2.55 -9.65 7.20
CA GLN A 258 -3.28 -10.91 7.03
C GLN A 258 -2.88 -11.94 8.11
N LEU A 259 -3.61 -13.05 8.21
CA LEU A 259 -3.30 -14.15 9.14
C LEU A 259 -3.15 -15.45 8.35
N THR A 260 -2.13 -16.24 8.64
CA THR A 260 -1.92 -17.54 7.96
C THR A 260 -1.34 -18.56 8.92
N PRO A 261 -2.18 -19.20 9.75
CA PRO A 261 -1.72 -20.22 10.68
C PRO A 261 -1.12 -21.41 9.92
N VAL A 262 0.09 -21.84 10.32
CA VAL A 262 0.81 -22.94 9.66
C VAL A 262 0.40 -24.30 10.23
N LEU A 263 0.22 -25.27 9.34
CA LEU A 263 0.04 -26.69 9.64
C LEU A 263 1.25 -27.22 10.43
N GLY A 264 1.07 -27.49 11.73
CA GLY A 264 2.05 -28.22 12.55
C GLY A 264 2.46 -27.56 13.87
N GLN A 265 2.60 -26.22 13.94
CA GLN A 265 3.10 -25.56 15.17
C GLN A 265 2.00 -24.99 16.08
N ASN A 266 0.88 -24.54 15.53
CA ASN A 266 -0.21 -23.91 16.31
C ASN A 266 -1.62 -24.39 15.94
N ILE A 267 -1.74 -25.29 14.95
CA ILE A 267 -3.05 -25.69 14.42
C ILE A 267 -3.90 -26.44 15.46
N THR A 268 -3.27 -27.20 16.36
CA THR A 268 -3.96 -27.90 17.45
C THR A 268 -4.55 -26.92 18.46
N THR A 269 -3.85 -25.82 18.78
CA THR A 269 -4.39 -24.74 19.63
C THR A 269 -5.54 -24.04 18.93
N PHE A 270 -5.38 -23.76 17.64
CA PHE A 270 -6.36 -23.06 16.82
C PHE A 270 -7.65 -23.88 16.61
N PHE A 271 -7.54 -25.18 16.33
CA PHE A 271 -8.69 -26.10 16.26
C PHE A 271 -9.32 -26.37 17.63
N LYS A 272 -8.54 -26.48 18.71
CA LYS A 272 -9.08 -26.57 20.09
C LYS A 272 -9.89 -25.34 20.49
N GLN A 273 -9.56 -24.19 19.90
CA GLN A 273 -10.31 -22.96 20.05
C GLN A 273 -11.51 -22.86 19.11
N GLY A 274 -11.85 -23.88 18.31
CA GLY A 274 -13.00 -23.87 17.36
C GLY A 274 -12.79 -23.01 16.11
N GLY A 275 -11.56 -22.58 15.84
CA GLY A 275 -11.24 -21.72 14.70
C GLY A 275 -11.26 -22.45 13.36
N SER A 276 -11.67 -21.74 12.30
CA SER A 276 -11.44 -22.17 10.91
C SER A 276 -10.14 -21.58 10.37
N VAL A 277 -9.33 -22.42 9.72
CA VAL A 277 -8.03 -22.02 9.15
C VAL A 277 -8.15 -21.37 7.79
N ARG A 278 -9.37 -21.17 7.28
CA ARG A 278 -9.58 -20.49 6.00
C ARG A 278 -9.26 -19.00 6.18
N PRO A 279 -8.45 -18.39 5.29
CA PRO A 279 -8.16 -16.96 5.34
C PRO A 279 -9.42 -16.08 5.41
N LYS A 280 -10.52 -16.51 4.76
CA LYS A 280 -11.82 -15.81 4.83
C LYS A 280 -12.37 -15.67 6.24
N ASP A 281 -12.37 -16.76 7.01
CA ASP A 281 -12.92 -16.75 8.37
C ASP A 281 -12.01 -15.98 9.33
N LEU A 282 -10.69 -16.02 9.05
CA LEU A 282 -9.70 -15.21 9.75
C LEU A 282 -9.86 -13.71 9.48
N ALA A 283 -10.18 -13.33 8.24
CA ALA A 283 -10.33 -11.93 7.86
C ALA A 283 -11.66 -11.32 8.29
N LEU A 284 -12.76 -12.02 8.01
CA LEU A 284 -14.13 -11.49 8.15
C LEU A 284 -14.81 -11.85 9.47
N GLY A 285 -14.24 -12.79 10.23
CA GLY A 285 -14.93 -13.41 11.36
C GLY A 285 -15.97 -14.44 10.87
N GLY A 286 -16.17 -15.51 11.65
CA GLY A 286 -17.08 -16.59 11.23
C GLY A 286 -16.74 -17.97 11.75
N GLY A 287 -15.53 -18.18 12.29
CA GLY A 287 -15.21 -19.40 13.05
C GLY A 287 -15.97 -19.43 14.38
N MET A 288 -16.70 -20.51 14.65
CA MET A 288 -17.32 -20.76 15.97
C MET A 288 -16.23 -21.16 16.97
N GLY A 289 -15.57 -20.16 17.55
CA GLY A 289 -14.59 -20.40 18.57
C GLY A 289 -15.21 -20.76 19.93
N THR A 290 -14.59 -21.67 20.67
CA THR A 290 -15.02 -22.10 22.03
C THR A 290 -14.85 -21.02 23.10
N HIS A 291 -14.19 -19.90 22.78
CA HIS A 291 -13.90 -18.79 23.69
C HIS A 291 -14.56 -17.45 23.30
N GLY A 292 -15.57 -17.47 22.43
CA GLY A 292 -16.31 -16.29 22.00
C GLY A 292 -16.25 -16.06 20.48
N LYS A 293 -17.03 -15.10 19.99
CA LYS A 293 -17.03 -14.71 18.58
C LYS A 293 -15.69 -14.07 18.25
N PHE A 294 -14.89 -14.70 17.40
CA PHE A 294 -13.75 -14.07 16.76
C PHE A 294 -14.27 -13.10 15.70
N ASP A 295 -13.99 -11.81 15.90
CA ASP A 295 -14.51 -10.69 15.11
C ASP A 295 -13.85 -10.56 13.71
N GLY A 296 -12.79 -11.31 13.43
CA GLY A 296 -12.01 -11.18 12.19
C GLY A 296 -10.89 -10.14 12.30
N SER A 297 -9.78 -10.36 11.58
CA SER A 297 -8.65 -9.43 11.57
C SER A 297 -9.02 -8.07 11.02
N ASN A 298 -9.93 -7.98 10.04
CA ASN A 298 -10.36 -6.71 9.46
C ASN A 298 -11.16 -5.89 10.47
N GLN A 299 -12.00 -6.53 11.29
CA GLN A 299 -12.73 -5.84 12.35
C GLN A 299 -11.78 -5.43 13.49
N GLU A 300 -10.83 -6.28 13.88
CA GLU A 300 -9.84 -5.95 14.90
C GLU A 300 -8.96 -4.76 14.47
N LEU A 301 -8.51 -4.74 13.22
CA LEU A 301 -7.74 -3.63 12.65
C LEU A 301 -8.47 -2.30 12.84
N ARG A 302 -9.79 -2.25 12.55
CA ARG A 302 -10.62 -1.05 12.74
C ARG A 302 -10.85 -0.69 14.22
N LYS A 303 -11.06 -1.69 15.09
CA LYS A 303 -11.35 -1.49 16.52
C LYS A 303 -10.14 -1.11 17.35
N SER A 304 -8.95 -1.57 16.97
CA SER A 304 -7.70 -1.39 17.72
C SER A 304 -7.25 0.08 17.84
N GLY A 305 -7.81 0.98 17.04
CA GLY A 305 -7.44 2.40 17.01
C GLY A 305 -6.12 2.69 16.30
N ILE A 306 -5.37 1.67 15.84
CA ILE A 306 -4.05 1.86 15.25
C ILE A 306 -4.07 2.73 13.99
N LEU A 307 -5.15 2.67 13.22
CA LEU A 307 -5.33 3.49 12.00
C LEU A 307 -5.48 4.98 12.33
N ARG A 308 -5.69 5.36 13.59
CA ARG A 308 -5.74 6.75 14.03
C ARG A 308 -4.42 7.24 14.62
N LYS A 309 -3.53 6.32 15.01
CA LYS A 309 -2.26 6.65 15.66
C LYS A 309 -1.33 7.38 14.70
N SER A 310 -0.71 8.44 15.21
CA SER A 310 0.32 9.24 14.54
C SER A 310 1.48 8.39 14.03
N LEU A 311 1.89 7.38 14.80
CA LEU A 311 2.94 6.42 14.43
C LEU A 311 2.67 5.75 13.07
N TRP A 312 1.47 5.19 12.89
CA TRP A 312 1.12 4.48 11.65
C TRP A 312 1.00 5.43 10.46
N LYS A 313 0.42 6.61 10.66
CA LYS A 313 0.29 7.62 9.60
C LYS A 313 1.65 8.11 9.11
N LYS A 314 2.61 8.27 10.02
CA LYS A 314 3.97 8.72 9.71
C LYS A 314 4.80 7.65 9.02
N HIS A 315 4.55 6.37 9.29
CA HIS A 315 5.50 5.31 8.94
C HIS A 315 4.96 4.20 8.03
N ALA A 316 3.65 3.98 7.92
CA ALA A 316 3.10 3.03 6.97
C ALA A 316 2.84 3.70 5.61
N SER A 317 3.14 2.99 4.51
CA SER A 317 2.77 3.42 3.15
C SER A 317 1.74 2.50 2.52
N CYS A 318 1.83 1.19 2.75
CA CYS A 318 0.85 0.23 2.24
C CYS A 318 0.37 -0.63 3.39
N ILE A 319 -0.95 -0.81 3.52
CA ILE A 319 -1.55 -1.72 4.51
C ILE A 319 -2.23 -2.85 3.74
N HIS A 320 -1.62 -4.02 3.76
CA HIS A 320 -2.05 -5.22 3.06
C HIS A 320 -2.83 -6.13 3.99
N TYR A 321 -3.99 -6.61 3.53
CA TYR A 321 -4.87 -7.49 4.31
C TYR A 321 -5.70 -8.39 3.37
N ASP A 322 -6.37 -9.39 3.94
CA ASP A 322 -7.18 -10.35 3.21
C ASP A 322 -8.66 -9.91 3.16
N PHE A 323 -9.38 -10.35 2.14
CA PHE A 323 -10.81 -10.11 1.90
C PHE A 323 -11.17 -8.63 2.02
N CYS A 324 -10.55 -7.81 1.18
CA CYS A 324 -10.65 -6.36 1.32
C CYS A 324 -12.10 -5.87 1.24
N ASP A 325 -12.55 -5.27 2.33
CA ASP A 325 -13.88 -4.73 2.52
C ASP A 325 -13.87 -3.19 2.48
N LYS A 326 -15.04 -2.62 2.17
CA LYS A 326 -15.17 -1.17 1.98
C LYS A 326 -14.90 -0.38 3.27
N ASP A 327 -15.22 -0.92 4.43
CA ASP A 327 -15.09 -0.19 5.70
C ASP A 327 -13.61 -0.11 6.10
N THR A 328 -12.92 -1.25 6.08
CA THR A 328 -11.47 -1.30 6.38
C THR A 328 -10.69 -0.47 5.38
N THR A 329 -11.05 -0.53 4.08
CA THR A 329 -10.48 0.35 3.06
C THR A 329 -10.72 1.82 3.38
N GLY A 330 -11.95 2.19 3.75
CA GLY A 330 -12.32 3.56 4.10
C GLY A 330 -11.53 4.10 5.29
N ASP A 331 -11.34 3.29 6.34
CA ASP A 331 -10.56 3.67 7.52
C ASP A 331 -9.07 3.85 7.18
N ILE A 332 -8.50 3.03 6.30
CA ILE A 332 -7.11 3.23 5.81
C ILE A 332 -7.02 4.50 4.96
N VAL A 333 -8.00 4.77 4.07
CA VAL A 333 -8.03 6.01 3.28
C VAL A 333 -8.12 7.24 4.19
N ALA A 334 -8.88 7.16 5.29
CA ALA A 334 -9.04 8.25 6.26
C ALA A 334 -7.70 8.69 6.89
N MET A 335 -6.70 7.80 6.94
CA MET A 335 -5.36 8.13 7.42
C MET A 335 -4.66 9.23 6.62
N ASN A 336 -5.09 9.46 5.37
CA ASN A 336 -4.54 10.50 4.49
C ASN A 336 -5.21 11.88 4.69
N LEU A 337 -6.24 11.99 5.52
CA LEU A 337 -6.93 13.26 5.75
C LEU A 337 -6.11 14.19 6.65
N PRO A 338 -6.10 15.50 6.37
CA PRO A 338 -5.47 16.46 7.26
C PRO A 338 -6.25 16.55 8.59
N GLY A 339 -5.53 16.57 9.72
CA GLY A 339 -6.09 16.94 11.03
C GLY A 339 -6.80 15.83 11.80
N GLY A 340 -6.47 14.56 11.58
CA GLY A 340 -7.04 13.43 12.33
C GLY A 340 -6.11 12.85 13.41
N ASP A 341 -5.05 13.55 13.80
CA ASP A 341 -4.15 13.06 14.85
C ASP A 341 -4.80 13.37 16.19
N ASP A 342 -5.46 12.35 16.77
CA ASP A 342 -6.02 12.40 18.12
C ASP A 342 -4.91 12.36 19.20
N ASP A 343 -3.66 12.16 18.78
CA ASP A 343 -2.49 12.16 19.65
C ASP A 343 -2.03 13.61 19.89
N ASP A 344 -2.64 14.21 20.91
CA ASP A 344 -2.12 15.35 21.67
C ASP A 344 -0.83 14.90 22.41
N ASP A 345 0.19 14.50 21.65
CA ASP A 345 1.53 14.23 22.16
C ASP A 345 2.19 15.59 22.45
N GLY A 346 2.12 16.02 23.71
CA GLY A 346 2.89 17.12 24.26
C GLY A 346 4.42 16.99 24.03
N PRO A 347 5.18 18.05 24.34
CA PRO A 347 6.12 18.66 23.42
C PRO A 347 7.39 17.84 23.21
N GLY A 348 7.56 17.35 21.99
CA GLY A 348 8.87 17.01 21.44
C GLY A 348 9.29 18.07 20.43
N GLU A 349 10.13 19.01 20.86
CA GLU A 349 10.87 19.88 19.95
C GLU A 349 11.60 19.03 18.89
N GLY A 350 11.41 19.37 17.61
CA GLY A 350 12.11 18.70 16.52
C GLY A 350 11.32 18.52 15.23
N GLY A 351 10.40 19.43 14.90
CA GLY A 351 9.72 19.48 13.61
C GLY A 351 10.16 20.69 12.80
N ALA A 352 11.32 20.64 12.16
CA ALA A 352 11.68 21.62 11.14
C ALA A 352 10.70 21.50 9.96
N GLY A 353 10.06 22.61 9.60
CA GLY A 353 9.43 22.76 8.28
C GLY A 353 7.90 22.85 8.21
N ARG A 354 7.24 23.60 9.11
CA ARG A 354 5.97 24.25 8.77
C ARG A 354 6.02 25.74 9.13
N GLY A 355 6.71 26.51 8.28
CA GLY A 355 6.70 27.96 8.31
C GLY A 355 6.25 28.51 6.95
N ALA A 356 4.96 28.79 6.80
CA ALA A 356 4.46 29.65 5.74
C ALA A 356 3.99 30.96 6.39
N GLY A 357 4.64 32.04 5.99
CA GLY A 357 4.60 33.33 6.65
C GLY A 357 3.25 34.05 6.57
N ARG A 358 2.97 34.81 7.62
CA ARG A 358 2.06 35.96 7.54
C ARG A 358 2.91 37.23 7.47
N GLY A 359 3.01 37.76 6.25
CA GLY A 359 3.49 39.11 6.01
C GLY A 359 2.39 40.15 6.27
N GLY A 360 2.84 41.33 6.69
CA GLY A 360 2.36 42.59 6.14
C GLY A 360 1.06 43.15 6.67
N ARG A 361 1.15 44.00 7.70
CA ARG A 361 0.37 45.24 7.75
C ARG A 361 1.31 46.40 8.04
N GLY A 362 1.56 47.21 7.02
CA GLY A 362 2.11 48.54 7.16
C GLY A 362 1.02 49.55 7.48
N GLY A 363 1.47 50.76 7.84
CA GLY A 363 0.68 51.98 7.79
C GLY A 363 0.66 52.74 9.11
N GLY A 364 1.31 53.89 9.15
CA GLY A 364 0.94 54.96 10.07
C GLY A 364 2.07 55.85 10.56
N ASP A 365 2.62 56.68 9.66
CA ASP A 365 3.34 57.91 10.02
C ASP A 365 2.47 58.85 10.87
N GLY A 366 3.08 59.56 11.83
CA GLY A 366 2.48 60.72 12.50
C GLY A 366 3.28 61.22 13.72
N PRO A 367 3.33 62.53 14.00
CA PRO A 367 4.62 63.23 14.06
C PRO A 367 5.03 63.78 15.43
N HIS A 368 6.31 64.17 15.48
CA HIS A 368 6.94 65.25 16.27
C HIS A 368 6.09 65.97 17.35
N ARG A 369 6.51 65.80 18.61
CA ARG A 369 6.62 66.86 19.63
C ARG A 369 7.92 66.58 20.41
N GLY A 370 8.88 67.48 20.54
CA GLY A 370 8.73 68.87 20.96
C GLY A 370 8.99 68.90 22.47
N GLY A 371 10.23 69.23 22.85
CA GLY A 371 10.79 68.94 24.18
C GLY A 371 10.32 69.81 25.34
N ARG A 372 10.90 69.53 26.50
CA ARG A 372 11.26 70.47 27.57
C ARG A 372 12.09 69.71 28.60
N GLY A 373 13.33 70.16 28.78
CA GLY A 373 14.11 69.81 29.96
C GLY A 373 13.64 70.59 31.18
N ARG A 374 14.02 70.09 32.36
CA ARG A 374 14.55 70.86 33.49
C ARG A 374 15.09 69.85 34.50
N GLY A 375 16.35 70.05 34.88
CA GLY A 375 16.94 69.47 36.07
C GLY A 375 16.79 70.40 37.28
N HIS A 376 17.36 69.94 38.40
CA HIS A 376 17.35 70.45 39.78
C HIS A 376 16.02 70.14 40.52
N ASP A 377 16.01 69.39 41.62
CA ASP A 377 17.00 69.22 42.70
C ASP A 377 17.31 67.76 43.07
#